data_AF-W7T283-F1
#
_entry.id   AF-W7T283-F1
#
_cell.length_a   1.000
_cell.length_b   1.000
_cell.length_c   1.000
_cell.angle_alpha   90.00
_cell.angle_beta   90.00
_cell.angle_gamma   90.00
#
_symmetry.space_group_name_H-M   'P 1'
#
loop_
_entity.id
_entity.type
_entity.pdbx_description
1 polymer ?
#
loop_
_entity_poly.entity_id
_entity_poly.type
_entity_poly.pdbx_seq_one_letter_code
_entity_poly.pdbx_strand_id
1 'polypeptide(L)'
;MKWSRGVHHLEELARRCATPSPVPMMPVTGLWVFGDLLGEPRDLEWVQVAVVVDLPADDVPWLSLPAGAQHWAQAMRVREPLVAYYRPAVRPVWNHRISRPALIWDADGVREATLAALHDGRGGDVRLDAPTPAELRGQLEADLATSLRALRRQHRSYDDKRWSPGKLEPHADSLWRATDGYLDLLDA
;
A
#
# COMPACT_ATOMS: atom_id res chain seq x y z
N MET A 1 16.19 -6.56 11.41
CA MET A 1 16.81 -7.02 10.15
C MET A 1 17.83 -6.00 9.67
N LYS A 2 19.00 -6.43 9.17
CA LYS A 2 20.01 -5.50 8.62
C LYS A 2 19.47 -4.66 7.45
N TRP A 3 19.84 -3.38 7.40
CA TRP A 3 19.47 -2.44 6.33
C TRP A 3 19.65 -3.00 4.92
N SER A 4 20.85 -3.50 4.61
CA SER A 4 21.19 -4.03 3.27
C SER A 4 20.28 -5.18 2.85
N ARG A 5 19.82 -6.00 3.79
CA ARG A 5 18.85 -7.07 3.53
C ARG A 5 17.45 -6.51 3.26
N GLY A 6 17.06 -5.43 3.94
CA GLY A 6 15.82 -4.72 3.65
C GLY A 6 15.80 -4.12 2.23
N VAL A 7 16.89 -3.45 1.84
CA VAL A 7 17.04 -2.91 0.47
C VAL A 7 17.01 -4.05 -0.57
N HIS A 8 17.69 -5.16 -0.30
CA HIS A 8 17.67 -6.32 -1.21
C HIS A 8 16.27 -6.91 -1.40
N HIS A 9 15.47 -7.04 -0.34
CA HIS A 9 14.08 -7.50 -0.45
C HIS A 9 13.21 -6.55 -1.29
N LEU A 10 13.43 -5.24 -1.17
CA LEU A 10 12.74 -4.23 -1.97
C LEU A 10 13.15 -4.33 -3.45
N GLU A 11 14.44 -4.48 -3.73
CA GLU A 11 14.97 -4.67 -5.08
C GLU A 11 14.37 -5.92 -5.74
N GLU A 12 14.34 -7.06 -5.05
CA GLU A 12 13.71 -8.27 -5.59
C GLU A 12 12.24 -8.04 -5.94
N LEU A 13 11.50 -7.33 -5.08
CA LEU A 13 10.10 -7.00 -5.32
C LEU A 13 9.95 -6.11 -6.56
N ALA A 14 10.79 -5.08 -6.69
CA ALA A 14 10.80 -4.19 -7.85
C ALA A 14 11.09 -4.94 -9.16
N ARG A 15 12.08 -5.84 -9.14
CA ARG A 15 12.44 -6.68 -10.29
C ARG A 15 11.31 -7.64 -10.68
N ARG A 16 10.56 -8.18 -9.71
CA ARG A 16 9.35 -8.98 -10.01
C ARG A 16 8.26 -8.11 -10.63
N CYS A 17 8.06 -6.87 -10.17
CA CYS A 17 7.06 -5.97 -10.76
C CYS A 17 7.38 -5.62 -12.22
N ALA A 18 8.65 -5.60 -12.60
CA ALA A 18 9.08 -5.42 -13.99
C ALA A 18 8.74 -6.60 -14.92
N THR A 19 8.17 -7.69 -14.40
CA THR A 19 7.63 -8.80 -15.19
C THR A 19 6.11 -8.70 -15.30
N PRO A 20 5.48 -9.26 -16.35
CA PRO A 20 4.02 -9.22 -16.49
C PRO A 20 3.29 -9.69 -15.23
N SER A 21 2.28 -8.92 -14.80
CA SER A 21 1.53 -9.22 -13.58
C SER A 21 0.87 -10.62 -13.67
N PRO A 22 1.05 -11.48 -12.65
CA PRO A 22 0.39 -12.78 -12.59
C PRO A 22 -1.10 -12.69 -12.23
N VAL A 23 -1.60 -11.48 -11.90
CA VAL A 23 -2.99 -11.25 -11.46
C VAL A 23 -3.59 -10.09 -12.27
N PRO A 24 -4.19 -10.36 -13.45
CA PRO A 24 -4.66 -9.32 -14.37
C PRO A 24 -5.76 -8.42 -13.81
N MET A 25 -6.59 -8.93 -12.89
CA MET A 25 -7.66 -8.17 -12.22
C MET A 25 -7.17 -7.12 -11.21
N MET A 26 -5.87 -7.12 -10.89
CA MET A 26 -5.24 -6.13 -10.02
C MET A 26 -4.06 -5.50 -10.76
N PRO A 27 -4.33 -4.55 -11.69
CA PRO A 27 -3.29 -3.90 -12.48
C PRO A 27 -2.44 -3.01 -11.57
N VAL A 28 -1.25 -3.49 -11.19
CA VAL A 28 -0.28 -2.69 -10.43
C VAL A 28 0.47 -1.78 -11.39
N THR A 29 0.42 -0.49 -11.13
CA THR A 29 1.01 0.56 -11.98
C THR A 29 2.17 1.29 -11.32
N GLY A 30 2.37 1.09 -10.02
CA GLY A 30 3.52 1.67 -9.33
C GLY A 30 3.85 0.95 -8.03
N LEU A 31 5.12 0.95 -7.68
CA LEU A 31 5.66 0.47 -6.42
C LEU A 31 6.52 1.57 -5.80
N TRP A 32 6.18 1.93 -4.57
CA TRP A 32 6.86 2.97 -3.82
C TRP A 32 7.31 2.42 -2.48
N VAL A 33 8.44 2.90 -1.96
CA VAL A 33 8.87 2.64 -0.59
C VAL A 33 8.57 3.87 0.27
N PHE A 34 8.32 3.66 1.56
CA PHE A 34 8.21 4.74 2.54
C PHE A 34 8.70 4.30 3.92
N GLY A 35 8.75 5.25 4.86
CA GLY A 35 9.14 5.00 6.25
C GLY A 35 10.65 4.84 6.44
N ASP A 36 11.02 3.89 7.29
CA ASP A 36 12.38 3.73 7.85
C ASP A 36 13.46 3.56 6.80
N LEU A 37 13.17 2.88 5.68
CA LEU A 37 14.15 2.63 4.62
C LEU A 37 14.55 3.93 3.89
N LEU A 38 13.82 5.02 4.07
CA LEU A 38 14.19 6.33 3.53
C LEU A 38 14.90 7.22 4.55
N GLY A 39 15.15 6.74 5.76
CA GLY A 39 15.89 7.43 6.81
C GLY A 39 17.37 7.06 6.85
N GLU A 40 17.97 7.19 8.02
CA GLU A 40 19.37 6.79 8.27
C GLU A 40 19.51 5.26 8.37
N PRO A 41 20.61 4.68 7.84
CA PRO A 41 20.86 3.24 7.94
C PRO A 41 20.86 2.71 9.37
N ARG A 42 19.95 1.78 9.64
CA ARG A 42 19.84 1.07 10.91
C ARG A 42 19.23 -0.32 10.72
N ASP A 43 19.16 -1.08 11.81
CA ASP A 43 18.35 -2.29 11.81
C ASP A 43 16.86 -1.94 11.69
N LEU A 44 16.20 -2.65 10.78
CA LEU A 44 14.82 -2.45 10.38
C LEU A 44 13.95 -3.56 10.94
N GLU A 45 12.77 -3.20 11.43
CA GLU A 45 11.74 -4.18 11.77
C GLU A 45 10.97 -4.60 10.50
N TRP A 46 10.52 -3.60 9.74
CA TRP A 46 9.68 -3.77 8.56
C TRP A 46 10.21 -2.97 7.37
N VAL A 47 9.88 -3.41 6.16
CA VAL A 47 10.04 -2.64 4.92
C VAL A 47 8.64 -2.32 4.39
N GLN A 48 8.26 -1.05 4.47
CA GLN A 48 6.92 -0.58 4.10
C GLN A 48 6.90 -0.12 2.64
N VAL A 49 5.96 -0.65 1.87
CA VAL A 49 5.77 -0.31 0.46
C VAL A 49 4.33 0.09 0.17
N ALA A 50 4.15 1.06 -0.72
CA ALA A 50 2.87 1.41 -1.29
C ALA A 50 2.77 0.80 -2.69
N VAL A 51 1.72 0.00 -2.91
CA VAL A 51 1.41 -0.65 -4.18
C VAL A 51 0.27 0.14 -4.81
N VAL A 52 0.58 0.84 -5.90
CA VAL A 52 -0.39 1.65 -6.64
C VAL A 52 -1.08 0.75 -7.67
N VAL A 53 -2.41 0.73 -7.64
CA VAL A 53 -3.24 -0.09 -8.53
C VAL A 53 -4.19 0.76 -9.35
N ASP A 54 -4.36 0.41 -10.63
CA ASP A 54 -5.32 1.04 -11.53
C ASP A 54 -6.72 0.44 -11.33
N LEU A 55 -7.30 0.75 -10.18
CA LEU A 55 -8.67 0.41 -9.80
C LEU A 55 -9.39 1.66 -9.31
N PRO A 56 -10.74 1.70 -9.38
CA PRO A 56 -11.52 2.77 -8.78
C PRO A 56 -11.17 2.97 -7.30
N ALA A 57 -11.18 4.22 -6.84
CA ALA A 57 -10.85 4.52 -5.44
C ALA A 57 -11.74 3.75 -4.43
N ASP A 58 -13.01 3.52 -4.78
CA ASP A 58 -13.97 2.78 -3.93
C ASP A 58 -13.65 1.27 -3.80
N ASP A 59 -12.80 0.74 -4.67
CA ASP A 59 -12.30 -0.64 -4.65
C ASP A 59 -10.94 -0.77 -3.94
N VAL A 60 -10.30 0.37 -3.62
CA VAL A 60 -9.04 0.44 -2.87
C VAL A 60 -9.16 1.38 -1.66
N PRO A 61 -10.11 1.17 -0.74
CA PRO A 61 -10.15 1.93 0.51
C PRO A 61 -8.88 1.72 1.32
N TRP A 62 -8.54 2.69 2.19
CA TRP A 62 -7.38 2.59 3.06
C TRP A 62 -7.43 1.35 3.96
N LEU A 63 -6.28 0.70 4.17
CA LEU A 63 -6.09 -0.60 4.87
C LEU A 63 -6.94 -1.79 4.41
N SER A 64 -7.73 -1.62 3.34
CA SER A 64 -8.49 -2.69 2.72
C SER A 64 -7.65 -3.45 1.69
N LEU A 65 -8.08 -4.67 1.36
CA LEU A 65 -7.45 -5.48 0.32
C LEU A 65 -8.30 -5.40 -0.95
N PRO A 66 -7.78 -4.82 -2.06
CA PRO A 66 -8.48 -4.88 -3.33
C PRO A 66 -8.60 -6.32 -3.83
N ALA A 67 -9.53 -6.57 -4.75
CA ALA A 67 -9.69 -7.87 -5.37
C ALA A 67 -8.37 -8.33 -6.03
N GLY A 68 -7.93 -9.55 -5.73
CA GLY A 68 -6.67 -10.09 -6.23
C GLY A 68 -5.43 -9.76 -5.39
N ALA A 69 -5.52 -8.88 -4.37
CA ALA A 69 -4.39 -8.49 -3.54
C ALA A 69 -3.64 -9.65 -2.89
N GLN A 70 -4.38 -10.64 -2.36
CA GLN A 70 -3.77 -11.83 -1.73
C GLN A 70 -3.02 -12.69 -2.75
N HIS A 71 -3.63 -12.95 -3.92
CA HIS A 71 -2.99 -13.71 -5.00
C HIS A 71 -1.75 -13.00 -5.51
N TRP A 72 -1.81 -11.68 -5.64
CA TRP A 72 -0.66 -10.88 -6.07
C TRP A 72 0.44 -10.91 -5.02
N ALA A 73 0.13 -10.69 -3.75
CA ALA A 73 1.11 -10.74 -2.67
C ALA A 73 1.81 -12.10 -2.61
N GLN A 74 1.05 -13.19 -2.78
CA GLN A 74 1.61 -14.55 -2.85
C GLN A 74 2.55 -14.72 -4.05
N ALA A 75 2.12 -14.32 -5.25
CA ALA A 75 2.91 -14.48 -6.47
C ALA A 75 4.18 -13.61 -6.45
N MET A 76 4.10 -12.41 -5.88
CA MET A 76 5.22 -11.47 -5.74
C MET A 76 6.09 -11.77 -4.51
N ARG A 77 5.68 -12.73 -3.69
CA ARG A 77 6.30 -13.12 -2.41
C ARG A 77 6.41 -11.95 -1.43
N VAL A 78 5.39 -11.11 -1.39
CA VAL A 78 5.23 -10.06 -0.38
C VAL A 78 4.75 -10.70 0.91
N ARG A 79 5.66 -10.82 1.87
CA ARG A 79 5.50 -11.36 3.20
C ARG A 79 6.51 -10.70 4.12
N GLU A 80 6.37 -10.87 5.43
CA GLU A 80 7.34 -10.40 6.42
C GLU A 80 8.78 -10.65 5.95
N PRO A 81 9.64 -9.60 5.93
CA PRO A 81 9.48 -8.27 6.55
C PRO A 81 8.83 -7.20 5.67
N LEU A 82 8.35 -7.53 4.47
CA LEU A 82 7.65 -6.59 3.58
C LEU A 82 6.21 -6.40 4.02
N VAL A 83 5.78 -5.14 4.15
CA VAL A 83 4.40 -4.76 4.44
C VAL A 83 3.88 -3.87 3.31
N ALA A 84 2.86 -4.34 2.60
CA ALA A 84 2.26 -3.62 1.48
C ALA A 84 0.98 -2.89 1.90
N TYR A 85 0.89 -1.63 1.47
CA TYR A 85 -0.30 -0.79 1.56
C TYR A 85 -0.78 -0.50 0.14
N TYR A 86 -2.08 -0.60 -0.11
CA TYR A 86 -2.63 -0.40 -1.45
C TYR A 86 -3.16 1.03 -1.61
N ARG A 87 -2.87 1.64 -2.76
CA ARG A 87 -3.36 2.98 -3.13
C ARG A 87 -3.95 2.95 -4.55
N PRO A 88 -5.09 3.61 -4.78
CA PRO A 88 -5.63 3.74 -6.14
C PRO A 88 -4.80 4.75 -6.96
N ALA A 89 -4.57 4.47 -8.24
CA ALA A 89 -3.78 5.32 -9.14
C ALA A 89 -4.37 6.71 -9.35
N VAL A 90 -5.68 6.87 -9.14
CA VAL A 90 -6.38 8.16 -9.24
C VAL A 90 -6.17 9.08 -8.03
N ARG A 91 -5.41 8.65 -7.02
CA ARG A 91 -5.07 9.42 -5.82
C ARG A 91 -3.55 9.57 -5.70
N PRO A 92 -3.07 10.61 -5.00
CA PRO A 92 -1.71 10.61 -4.50
C PRO A 92 -1.38 9.34 -3.71
N VAL A 93 -0.17 8.82 -3.92
CA VAL A 93 0.36 7.67 -3.19
C VAL A 93 0.53 7.97 -1.70
N TRP A 94 0.82 9.23 -1.35
CA TRP A 94 0.99 9.69 0.01
C TRP A 94 -0.36 9.90 0.73
N ASN A 95 -0.33 9.79 2.06
CA ASN A 95 -1.38 10.17 3.00
C ASN A 95 -0.74 10.44 4.38
N HIS A 96 -1.51 10.47 5.47
CA HIS A 96 -0.96 10.64 6.83
C HIS A 96 0.07 9.57 7.22
N ARG A 97 -0.11 8.33 6.74
CA ARG A 97 0.77 7.21 7.06
C ARG A 97 1.95 7.08 6.08
N ILE A 98 1.71 7.33 4.80
CA ILE A 98 2.67 7.25 3.71
C ILE A 98 3.27 8.65 3.49
N SER A 99 4.23 9.00 4.34
CA SER A 99 4.93 10.29 4.26
C SER A 99 6.08 10.24 3.26
N ARG A 100 6.07 11.19 2.31
CA ARG A 100 7.16 11.45 1.34
C ARG A 100 7.77 10.16 0.73
N PRO A 101 6.96 9.29 0.11
CA PRO A 101 7.44 8.04 -0.44
C PRO A 101 8.44 8.27 -1.58
N ALA A 102 9.23 7.27 -1.90
CA ALA A 102 10.13 7.27 -3.06
C ALA A 102 9.71 6.19 -4.06
N LEU A 103 9.70 6.53 -5.34
CA LEU A 103 9.31 5.62 -6.41
C LEU A 103 10.41 4.60 -6.67
N ILE A 104 10.02 3.32 -6.75
CA ILE A 104 10.94 2.19 -6.94
C ILE A 104 10.70 1.51 -8.29
N TRP A 105 9.45 1.44 -8.75
CA TRP A 105 9.11 0.86 -10.04
C TRP A 105 7.77 1.42 -10.54
N ASP A 106 7.66 1.58 -11.86
CA ASP A 106 6.41 1.81 -12.58
C ASP A 106 6.53 1.28 -14.03
N ALA A 107 5.64 1.72 -14.92
CA ALA A 107 5.64 1.34 -16.34
C ALA A 107 6.95 1.66 -17.09
N ASP A 108 7.72 2.66 -16.68
CA ASP A 108 9.02 3.00 -17.28
C ASP A 108 10.16 2.11 -16.75
N GLY A 109 9.87 1.24 -15.77
CA GLY A 109 10.79 0.26 -15.22
C GLY A 109 11.29 0.59 -13.81
N VAL A 110 12.31 -0.15 -13.38
CA VAL A 110 12.89 -0.02 -12.04
C VAL A 110 13.68 1.28 -11.92
N ARG A 111 13.49 2.02 -10.83
CA ARG A 111 14.23 3.24 -10.51
C ARG A 111 15.58 2.89 -9.88
N GLU A 112 16.55 2.52 -10.73
CA GLU A 112 17.89 2.11 -10.31
C GLU A 112 18.60 3.19 -9.46
N ALA A 113 18.40 4.48 -9.78
CA ALA A 113 18.93 5.59 -8.99
C ALA A 113 18.36 5.64 -7.56
N THR A 114 17.06 5.35 -7.40
CA THR A 114 16.42 5.25 -6.07
C THR A 114 17.02 4.09 -5.28
N LEU A 115 17.16 2.91 -5.89
CA LEU A 115 17.76 1.75 -5.24
C LEU A 115 19.21 1.99 -4.81
N ALA A 116 20.02 2.64 -5.65
CA ALA A 116 21.38 3.03 -5.31
C ALA A 116 21.41 4.00 -4.11
N ALA A 117 20.53 5.01 -4.09
CA ALA A 117 20.43 5.92 -2.96
C ALA A 117 20.04 5.20 -1.65
N LEU A 118 19.16 4.21 -1.70
CA LEU A 118 18.80 3.38 -0.55
C LEU A 118 19.98 2.54 -0.06
N HIS A 119 20.76 1.95 -0.97
CA HIS A 119 21.98 1.21 -0.62
C HIS A 119 23.00 2.08 0.11
N ASP A 120 23.16 3.32 -0.34
CA ASP A 120 24.09 4.31 0.23
C ASP A 120 23.56 4.96 1.53
N GLY A 121 22.33 4.63 1.97
CA GLY A 121 21.72 5.30 3.12
C GLY A 121 21.28 6.74 2.86
N ARG A 122 21.16 7.11 1.58
CA ARG A 122 20.75 8.43 1.08
C ARG A 122 19.29 8.45 0.63
N GLY A 123 18.45 7.62 1.25
CA GLY A 123 17.02 7.51 0.91
C GLY A 123 16.27 8.83 1.05
N GLY A 124 16.76 9.76 1.87
CA GLY A 124 16.21 11.12 2.00
C GLY A 124 16.26 11.95 0.71
N ASP A 125 17.25 11.72 -0.14
CA ASP A 125 17.50 12.50 -1.36
C ASP A 125 16.50 12.20 -2.48
N VAL A 126 15.83 11.04 -2.41
CA VAL A 126 14.93 10.50 -3.45
C VAL A 126 13.47 10.52 -3.04
N ARG A 127 13.16 11.16 -1.91
CA ARG A 127 11.81 11.35 -1.39
C ARG A 127 11.03 12.33 -2.26
N LEU A 128 9.73 12.09 -2.42
CA LEU A 128 8.83 13.15 -2.85
C LEU A 128 8.88 14.35 -1.90
N ASP A 129 8.55 15.51 -2.45
CA ASP A 129 8.30 16.70 -1.65
C ASP A 129 7.13 16.47 -0.69
N ALA A 130 7.19 17.16 0.46
CA ALA A 130 6.09 17.12 1.41
C ALA A 130 4.87 17.81 0.79
N PRO A 131 3.66 17.23 0.89
CA PRO A 131 2.45 17.95 0.52
C PRO A 131 2.27 19.16 1.45
N THR A 132 1.62 20.19 0.94
CA THR A 132 1.17 21.29 1.78
C THR A 132 0.13 20.78 2.79
N PRO A 133 -0.04 21.44 3.94
CA PRO A 133 -1.08 21.07 4.90
C PRO A 133 -2.50 21.07 4.32
N ALA A 134 -2.77 21.88 3.31
CA ALA A 134 -4.07 21.93 2.64
C ALA A 134 -4.29 20.71 1.73
N GLU A 135 -3.28 20.31 0.95
CA GLU A 135 -3.33 19.09 0.13
C GLU A 135 -3.48 17.85 1.00
N LEU A 136 -2.75 17.78 2.12
CA LEU A 136 -2.86 16.67 3.06
C LEU A 136 -4.28 16.54 3.61
N ARG A 137 -4.87 17.65 4.08
CA ARG A 137 -6.25 17.65 4.60
C ARG A 137 -7.26 17.22 3.54
N GLY A 138 -7.17 17.77 2.32
CA GLY A 138 -8.07 17.40 1.23
C GLY A 138 -7.96 15.91 0.85
N GLN A 139 -6.75 15.36 0.91
CA GLN A 139 -6.53 13.94 0.66
C GLN A 139 -7.12 13.07 1.78
N LEU A 140 -6.95 13.45 3.05
CA LEU A 140 -7.54 12.74 4.19
C LEU A 140 -9.07 12.76 4.16
N GLU A 141 -9.69 13.90 3.87
CA GLU A 141 -11.14 14.00 3.73
C GLU A 141 -11.66 13.06 2.63
N ALA A 142 -10.94 12.97 1.52
CA ALA A 142 -11.32 12.12 0.39
C ALA A 142 -11.11 10.61 0.66
N ASP A 143 -10.02 10.25 1.32
CA ASP A 143 -9.78 8.88 1.78
C ASP A 143 -10.82 8.48 2.84
N LEU A 144 -11.12 9.35 3.81
CA LEU A 144 -12.11 9.11 4.87
C LEU A 144 -13.52 8.89 4.29
N ALA A 145 -13.94 9.72 3.32
CA ALA A 145 -15.21 9.55 2.63
C ALA A 145 -15.30 8.20 1.89
N THR A 146 -14.20 7.75 1.29
CA THR A 146 -14.09 6.46 0.59
C THR A 146 -14.14 5.29 1.57
N SER A 147 -13.38 5.37 2.67
CA SER A 147 -13.39 4.37 3.73
C SER A 147 -14.75 4.26 4.42
N LEU A 148 -15.47 5.37 4.63
CA LEU A 148 -16.84 5.33 5.17
C LEU A 148 -17.82 4.61 4.24
N ARG A 149 -17.74 4.84 2.91
CA ARG A 149 -18.56 4.10 1.94
C ARG A 149 -18.25 2.61 1.98
N ALA A 150 -16.97 2.25 2.06
CA ALA A 150 -16.52 0.87 2.15
C ALA A 150 -17.00 0.20 3.44
N LEU A 151 -16.83 0.84 4.60
CA LEU A 151 -17.31 0.35 5.90
C LEU A 151 -18.82 0.07 5.86
N ARG A 152 -19.62 1.00 5.34
CA ARG A 152 -21.08 0.81 5.18
C ARG A 152 -21.42 -0.36 4.27
N ARG A 153 -20.65 -0.55 3.18
CA ARG A 153 -20.84 -1.67 2.25
C ARG A 153 -20.50 -3.01 2.91
N GLN A 154 -19.36 -3.11 3.60
CA GLN A 154 -18.94 -4.34 4.25
C GLN A 154 -19.81 -4.69 5.46
N HIS A 155 -20.29 -3.68 6.19
CA HIS A 155 -21.26 -3.89 7.26
C HIS A 155 -22.53 -4.56 6.73
N ARG A 156 -23.10 -4.07 5.61
CA ARG A 156 -24.25 -4.71 4.97
C ARG A 156 -23.94 -6.13 4.51
N SER A 157 -22.80 -6.34 3.85
CA SER A 157 -22.39 -7.69 3.39
C SER A 157 -22.27 -8.69 4.55
N TYR A 158 -21.72 -8.25 5.68
CA TYR A 158 -21.66 -9.06 6.90
C TYR A 158 -23.05 -9.33 7.48
N ASP A 159 -23.91 -8.31 7.57
CA ASP A 159 -25.28 -8.43 8.08
C ASP A 159 -26.14 -9.41 7.26
N ASP A 160 -26.03 -9.34 5.93
CA ASP A 160 -26.71 -10.27 5.02
C ASP A 160 -26.19 -11.71 5.19
N LYS A 161 -24.87 -11.84 5.41
CA LYS A 161 -24.22 -13.16 5.50
C LYS A 161 -24.40 -13.84 6.85
N ARG A 162 -24.42 -13.11 7.97
CA ARG A 162 -24.31 -13.67 9.33
C ARG A 162 -25.40 -14.69 9.69
N TRP A 163 -26.55 -14.63 9.01
CA TRP A 163 -27.67 -15.54 9.21
C TRP A 163 -27.82 -16.60 8.12
N SER A 164 -26.97 -16.56 7.09
CA SER A 164 -27.04 -17.44 5.93
C SER A 164 -25.97 -18.55 5.98
N PRO A 165 -26.22 -19.77 5.46
CA PRO A 165 -25.25 -20.86 5.46
C PRO A 165 -23.91 -20.50 4.77
N GLY A 166 -22.81 -21.07 5.25
CA GLY A 166 -21.46 -20.92 4.69
C GLY A 166 -20.48 -20.16 5.59
N LYS A 167 -19.25 -19.94 5.11
CA LYS A 167 -18.19 -19.29 5.91
C LYS A 167 -18.48 -17.79 6.10
N LEU A 168 -18.42 -17.34 7.36
CA LEU A 168 -18.57 -15.93 7.74
C LEU A 168 -17.23 -15.16 7.69
N GLU A 169 -16.12 -15.88 7.90
CA GLU A 169 -14.76 -15.33 8.03
C GLU A 169 -14.36 -14.33 6.93
N PRO A 170 -14.58 -14.58 5.62
CA PRO A 170 -14.21 -13.59 4.59
C PRO A 170 -14.96 -12.25 4.71
N HIS A 171 -16.20 -12.28 5.20
CA HIS A 171 -17.02 -11.07 5.39
C HIS A 171 -16.61 -10.36 6.69
N ALA A 172 -16.32 -11.12 7.74
CA ALA A 172 -15.80 -10.59 9.01
C ALA A 172 -14.44 -9.90 8.80
N ASP A 173 -13.51 -10.55 8.08
CA ASP A 173 -12.20 -9.99 7.76
C ASP A 173 -12.32 -8.72 6.91
N SER A 174 -13.20 -8.73 5.91
CA SER A 174 -13.46 -7.56 5.07
C SER A 174 -14.03 -6.38 5.87
N LEU A 175 -14.96 -6.66 6.80
CA LEU A 175 -15.51 -5.67 7.71
C LEU A 175 -14.46 -5.14 8.69
N TRP A 176 -13.64 -6.02 9.27
CA TRP A 176 -12.56 -5.63 10.18
C TRP A 176 -11.58 -4.68 9.48
N ARG A 177 -11.10 -5.00 8.28
CA ARG A 177 -10.19 -4.13 7.51
C ARG A 177 -10.80 -2.78 7.16
N ALA A 178 -12.07 -2.77 6.74
CA ALA A 178 -12.76 -1.52 6.42
C ALA A 178 -12.97 -0.65 7.67
N THR A 179 -13.16 -1.28 8.84
CA THR A 179 -13.25 -0.60 10.13
C THR A 179 -11.90 0.00 10.52
N ASP A 180 -10.84 -0.80 10.46
CA ASP A 180 -9.47 -0.39 10.79
C ASP A 180 -9.03 0.78 9.90
N GLY A 181 -9.25 0.69 8.59
CA GLY A 181 -8.94 1.77 7.65
C GLY A 181 -9.75 3.05 7.88
N TYR A 182 -11.00 2.95 8.33
CA TYR A 182 -11.81 4.12 8.67
C TYR A 182 -11.33 4.77 9.98
N LEU A 183 -11.07 3.98 11.02
CA LEU A 183 -10.60 4.47 12.31
C LEU A 183 -9.20 5.10 12.21
N ASP A 184 -8.28 4.47 11.49
CA ASP A 184 -6.93 5.00 11.27
C ASP A 184 -6.93 6.36 10.55
N LEU A 185 -7.89 6.60 9.65
CA LEU A 185 -8.08 7.91 9.01
C LEU A 185 -8.81 8.91 9.90
N LEU A 186 -9.66 8.45 10.81
CA LEU A 186 -10.41 9.30 11.73
C LEU A 186 -9.50 9.89 12.81
N ASP A 187 -8.48 9.13 13.22
CA ASP A 187 -7.49 9.50 14.23
C ASP A 187 -6.29 10.29 13.67
N ALA A 188 -6.26 10.52 12.34
CA ALA A 188 -5.14 11.11 11.59
C ALA A 188 -5.00 12.64 11.71
#